data_AF-A0A944MM59-F1
#
_entry.id   AF-A0A944MM59-F1
#
_cell.length_a   1.000
_cell.length_b   1.000
_cell.length_c   1.000
_cell.angle_alpha   90.00
_cell.angle_beta   90.00
_cell.angle_gamma   90.00
#
_symmetry.space_group_name_H-M   'P 1'
#
loop_
_entity.id
_entity.type
_entity.pdbx_description
1 polymer ?
#
loop_
_entity_poly.entity_id
_entity_poly.type
_entity_poly.pdbx_seq_one_letter_code
_entity_poly.pdbx_strand_id
1 'polypeptide(L)'
;MSENDNIEETKDKFLVLHFIECKMYEEIEKELEITREDIRKLFNENKKIKKSIKRYKSLLNRTFKKLYNLYKYSLLHKEWRENDNIKEMNQTLKNAISEEKFKDFVAKYLKNKNAFRDNLTTNYKADYTEMKYIRKRNKIMKDIKHKDFLTSFKKYFNEEIFPLESFITKYGMDDYDRQCKYCKITESTITKLVKNGEINTKRIYSRGRTMEIDQKEPNGGYTKDNIALACYWCNNAKTDEFNKKEFKKIGKAIRKVWERRLEETEKNKKIKK
;
A
#
# COMPACT_ATOMS: atom_id res chain seq x y z
N MET A 1 0.79 34.57 6.26
CA MET A 1 -0.10 33.39 6.18
C MET A 1 -1.50 33.87 6.50
N SER A 2 -2.48 33.52 5.66
CA SER A 2 -3.88 33.85 5.93
C SER A 2 -4.43 32.96 7.05
N GLU A 3 -5.48 33.37 7.75
CA GLU A 3 -6.13 32.55 8.79
C GLU A 3 -6.54 31.16 8.28
N ASN A 4 -6.92 31.07 6.99
CA ASN A 4 -7.27 29.81 6.33
C ASN A 4 -6.07 28.86 6.18
N ASP A 5 -4.87 29.39 5.96
CA ASP A 5 -3.66 28.57 5.84
C ASP A 5 -3.32 27.89 7.17
N ASN A 6 -3.55 28.59 8.29
CA ASN A 6 -3.27 28.08 9.63
C ASN A 6 -4.25 26.97 10.05
N ILE A 7 -5.51 27.07 9.60
CA ILE A 7 -6.55 26.06 9.87
C ILE A 7 -6.26 24.76 9.12
N GLU A 8 -5.92 24.83 7.83
CA GLU A 8 -5.61 23.62 7.05
C GLU A 8 -4.32 22.94 7.54
N GLU A 9 -3.31 23.73 7.90
CA GLU A 9 -2.08 23.20 8.52
C GLU A 9 -2.36 22.47 9.84
N THR A 10 -3.19 23.05 10.71
CA THR A 10 -3.59 22.42 11.98
C THR A 10 -4.32 21.10 11.76
N LYS A 11 -5.22 21.07 10.78
CA LYS A 11 -5.97 19.87 10.40
C LYS A 11 -5.04 18.77 9.87
N ASP A 12 -4.11 19.09 8.99
CA ASP A 12 -3.16 18.11 8.44
C ASP A 12 -2.25 17.53 9.51
N LYS A 13 -1.74 18.38 10.43
CA LYS A 13 -0.97 17.92 11.58
C LYS A 13 -1.80 17.01 12.48
N PHE A 14 -3.05 17.36 12.79
CA PHE A 14 -3.96 16.50 13.55
C PHE A 14 -4.12 15.12 12.91
N LEU A 15 -4.29 15.05 11.58
CA LEU A 15 -4.43 13.78 10.87
C LEU A 15 -3.19 12.90 11.03
N VAL A 16 -1.99 13.49 10.97
CA VAL A 16 -0.73 12.76 11.17
C VAL A 16 -0.59 12.29 12.62
N LEU A 17 -0.72 13.19 13.59
CA LEU A 17 -0.53 12.85 15.01
C LEU A 17 -1.53 11.78 15.48
N HIS A 18 -2.81 11.97 15.17
CA HIS A 18 -3.86 11.06 15.61
C HIS A 18 -3.82 9.73 14.84
N PHE A 19 -3.74 9.76 13.50
CA PHE A 19 -3.91 8.54 12.73
C PHE A 19 -2.59 7.82 12.43
N ILE A 20 -1.48 8.53 12.23
CA ILE A 20 -0.20 7.91 11.89
C ILE A 20 0.59 7.60 13.15
N GLU A 21 0.85 8.61 13.96
CA GLU A 21 1.62 8.47 15.20
C GLU A 21 0.82 7.80 16.32
N CYS A 22 -0.51 7.87 16.26
CA CYS A 22 -1.41 7.30 17.27
C CYS A 22 -1.20 7.91 18.67
N LYS A 23 -0.90 9.21 18.71
CA LYS A 23 -0.79 9.99 19.94
C LYS A 23 -2.12 10.07 20.68
N MET A 24 -2.04 10.12 21.99
CA MET A 24 -3.16 10.38 22.88
C MET A 24 -3.64 11.82 22.69
N TYR A 25 -4.92 12.08 22.99
CA TYR A 25 -5.48 13.41 22.80
C TYR A 25 -4.76 14.46 23.65
N GLU A 26 -4.30 14.11 24.85
CA GLU A 26 -3.53 14.99 25.74
C GLU A 26 -2.18 15.40 25.13
N GLU A 27 -1.57 14.54 24.33
CA GLU A 27 -0.34 14.85 23.60
C GLU A 27 -0.63 15.78 22.41
N ILE A 28 -1.74 15.55 21.71
CA ILE A 28 -2.17 16.35 20.57
C ILE A 28 -2.56 17.78 21.00
N GLU A 29 -3.26 17.93 22.12
CA GLU A 29 -3.63 19.24 22.69
C GLU A 29 -2.38 20.09 22.94
N LYS A 30 -1.34 19.49 23.51
CA LYS A 30 -0.07 20.17 23.80
C LYS A 30 0.72 20.51 22.54
N GLU A 31 0.77 19.61 21.57
CA GLU A 31 1.59 19.77 20.37
C GLU A 31 0.97 20.73 19.34
N LEU A 32 -0.35 20.82 19.30
CA LEU A 32 -1.06 21.73 18.40
C LEU A 32 -1.56 23.00 19.09
N GLU A 33 -1.40 23.11 20.41
CA GLU A 33 -1.92 24.22 21.22
C GLU A 33 -3.44 24.43 21.04
N ILE A 34 -4.19 23.33 20.96
CA ILE A 34 -5.65 23.32 20.76
C ILE A 34 -6.40 22.68 21.92
N THR A 35 -7.70 22.96 22.03
CA THR A 35 -8.55 22.39 23.08
C THR A 35 -9.10 21.00 22.72
N ARG A 36 -9.62 20.28 23.71
CA ARG A 36 -10.36 19.02 23.49
C ARG A 36 -11.53 19.19 22.53
N GLU A 37 -12.18 20.34 22.56
CA GLU A 37 -13.33 20.63 21.70
C GLU A 37 -12.91 20.80 20.25
N ASP A 38 -11.77 21.45 20.01
CA ASP A 38 -11.17 21.55 18.66
C ASP A 38 -10.82 20.18 18.09
N ILE A 39 -10.25 19.29 18.91
CA ILE A 39 -9.98 17.89 18.51
C ILE A 39 -11.26 17.17 18.11
N ARG A 40 -12.36 17.34 18.87
CA ARG A 40 -13.66 16.73 18.53
C ARG A 40 -14.19 17.27 17.21
N LYS A 41 -14.07 18.58 16.98
CA LYS A 41 -14.46 19.23 15.72
C LYS A 41 -13.66 18.65 14.55
N LEU A 42 -12.33 18.61 14.65
CA LEU A 42 -11.46 18.01 13.64
C LEU A 42 -11.79 16.54 13.38
N PHE A 43 -12.07 15.75 14.42
CA PHE A 43 -12.49 14.36 14.24
C PHE A 43 -13.81 14.25 13.46
N ASN A 44 -14.79 15.09 13.79
CA ASN A 44 -16.10 15.11 13.14
C ASN A 44 -16.01 15.50 11.67
N GLU A 45 -15.23 16.52 11.34
CA GLU A 45 -14.96 16.98 9.97
C GLU A 45 -14.31 15.88 9.12
N ASN A 46 -13.47 15.05 9.74
CA ASN A 46 -12.72 13.98 9.07
C ASN A 46 -13.42 12.61 9.09
N LYS A 47 -14.69 12.52 9.51
CA LYS A 47 -15.46 11.25 9.48
C LYS A 47 -15.50 10.60 8.10
N LYS A 48 -15.53 11.42 7.05
CA LYS A 48 -15.61 10.98 5.65
C LYS A 48 -14.29 10.50 5.05
N ILE A 49 -13.17 10.51 5.77
CA ILE A 49 -11.89 9.98 5.25
C ILE A 49 -11.45 8.68 5.94
N LYS A 50 -12.33 8.07 6.74
CA LYS A 50 -12.02 6.88 7.54
C LYS A 50 -11.55 5.69 6.69
N LYS A 51 -12.17 5.42 5.52
CA LYS A 51 -11.70 4.36 4.62
C LYS A 51 -10.34 4.72 4.03
N SER A 52 -10.12 5.98 3.67
CA SER A 52 -8.84 6.47 3.14
C SER A 52 -7.72 6.24 4.14
N ILE A 53 -7.92 6.60 5.40
CA ILE A 53 -6.95 6.36 6.47
C ILE A 53 -6.70 4.87 6.68
N LYS A 54 -7.76 4.04 6.72
CA LYS A 54 -7.60 2.58 6.83
C LYS A 54 -6.77 2.03 5.66
N ARG A 55 -7.00 2.55 4.45
CA ARG A 55 -6.29 2.12 3.24
C ARG A 55 -4.83 2.55 3.26
N TYR A 56 -4.55 3.78 3.71
CA TYR A 56 -3.20 4.29 3.91
C TYR A 56 -2.42 3.46 4.92
N LYS A 57 -2.99 3.19 6.10
CA LYS A 57 -2.38 2.30 7.12
C LYS A 57 -2.08 0.90 6.55
N SER A 58 -3.00 0.33 5.78
CA SER A 58 -2.80 -0.95 5.10
C SER A 58 -1.67 -0.89 4.06
N LEU A 59 -1.54 0.21 3.33
CA LEU A 59 -0.46 0.43 2.37
C LEU A 59 0.89 0.54 3.09
N LEU A 60 0.99 1.41 4.08
CA LEU A 60 2.17 1.63 4.93
C LEU A 60 2.66 0.31 5.52
N ASN A 61 1.79 -0.45 6.19
CA ASN A 61 2.16 -1.71 6.82
C ASN A 61 2.66 -2.76 5.82
N ARG A 62 2.06 -2.82 4.62
CA ARG A 62 2.52 -3.73 3.55
C ARG A 62 3.87 -3.30 2.99
N THR A 63 4.08 -1.99 2.81
CA THR A 63 5.35 -1.43 2.35
C THR A 63 6.44 -1.70 3.38
N PHE A 64 6.19 -1.41 4.66
CA PHE A 64 7.11 -1.72 5.76
C PHE A 64 7.48 -3.20 5.76
N LYS A 65 6.49 -4.10 5.76
CA LYS A 65 6.73 -5.55 5.79
C LYS A 65 7.59 -6.01 4.61
N LYS A 66 7.33 -5.49 3.41
CA LYS A 66 8.13 -5.79 2.21
C LYS A 66 9.57 -5.31 2.39
N LEU A 67 9.76 -4.01 2.67
CA LEU A 67 11.08 -3.41 2.77
C LEU A 67 11.90 -4.00 3.91
N TYR A 68 11.29 -4.23 5.07
CA TYR A 68 11.95 -4.84 6.22
C TYR A 68 12.36 -6.29 5.94
N ASN A 69 11.54 -7.06 5.23
CA ASN A 69 11.94 -8.41 4.81
C ASN A 69 13.10 -8.38 3.80
N LEU A 70 13.11 -7.43 2.87
CA LEU A 70 14.21 -7.26 1.93
C LEU A 70 15.50 -6.82 2.64
N TYR A 71 15.39 -5.92 3.62
CA TYR A 71 16.51 -5.50 4.46
C TYR A 71 17.10 -6.67 5.25
N LYS A 72 16.27 -7.43 5.97
CA LYS A 72 16.70 -8.65 6.66
C LYS A 72 17.40 -9.62 5.70
N TYR A 73 16.85 -9.78 4.50
CA TYR A 73 17.45 -10.64 3.50
C TYR A 73 18.78 -10.09 2.98
N SER A 74 18.94 -8.77 2.80
CA SER A 74 20.23 -8.18 2.39
C SER A 74 21.34 -8.34 3.43
N LEU A 75 20.99 -8.54 4.70
CA LEU A 75 21.92 -8.86 5.78
C LEU A 75 22.28 -10.35 5.86
N LEU A 76 21.51 -11.22 5.19
CA LEU A 76 21.82 -12.64 5.07
C LEU A 76 22.86 -12.82 3.93
N HIS A 77 24.15 -12.71 4.28
CA HIS A 77 25.27 -12.92 3.36
C HIS A 77 25.38 -14.37 2.86
N LYS A 78 26.02 -14.60 1.70
CA LYS A 78 26.07 -15.91 1.01
C LYS A 78 26.43 -17.11 1.90
N GLU A 79 27.27 -16.91 2.91
CA GLU A 79 27.76 -17.88 3.90
C GLU A 79 26.66 -18.47 4.81
N TRP A 80 25.48 -17.84 4.86
CA TRP A 80 24.35 -18.32 5.66
C TRP A 80 23.89 -19.73 5.24
N ARG A 81 24.12 -20.10 3.97
CA ARG A 81 23.78 -21.42 3.44
C ARG A 81 24.60 -22.54 4.08
N GLU A 82 25.86 -22.25 4.42
CA GLU A 82 26.86 -23.21 4.91
C GLU A 82 26.76 -23.41 6.44
N ASN A 83 26.27 -22.43 7.19
CA ASN A 83 26.15 -22.52 8.65
C ASN A 83 24.84 -23.19 9.08
N ASP A 84 24.86 -24.42 9.60
CA ASP A 84 23.64 -25.13 10.04
C ASP A 84 23.11 -24.74 11.44
N ASN A 85 23.83 -23.89 12.17
CA ASN A 85 23.43 -23.38 13.47
C ASN A 85 22.46 -22.17 13.34
N ILE A 86 21.18 -22.48 13.12
CA ILE A 86 20.11 -21.47 12.99
C ILE A 86 20.06 -20.48 14.17
N LYS A 87 20.36 -20.92 15.40
CA LYS A 87 20.31 -20.04 16.59
C LYS A 87 21.38 -18.97 16.54
N GLU A 88 22.59 -19.35 16.16
CA GLU A 88 23.72 -18.43 15.99
C GLU A 88 23.44 -17.43 14.87
N MET A 89 22.96 -17.91 13.72
CA MET A 89 22.60 -17.05 12.60
C MET A 89 21.50 -16.04 12.95
N ASN A 90 20.49 -16.49 13.70
CA ASN A 90 19.46 -15.63 14.25
C ASN A 90 20.05 -14.50 15.11
N GLN A 91 21.01 -14.83 15.96
CA GLN A 91 21.66 -13.86 16.83
C GLN A 91 22.52 -12.86 16.03
N THR A 92 23.29 -13.36 15.06
CA THR A 92 24.08 -12.51 14.15
C THR A 92 23.19 -11.54 13.39
N LEU A 93 22.08 -12.01 12.83
CA LEU A 93 21.14 -11.16 12.12
C LEU A 93 20.49 -10.13 13.06
N LYS A 94 20.11 -10.52 14.28
CA LYS A 94 19.58 -9.59 15.30
C LYS A 94 20.60 -8.48 15.63
N ASN A 95 21.87 -8.83 15.80
CA ASN A 95 22.93 -7.87 16.12
C ASN A 95 23.25 -6.93 14.95
N ALA A 96 23.09 -7.39 13.70
CA ALA A 96 23.35 -6.58 12.51
C ALA A 96 22.26 -5.53 12.23
N ILE A 97 21.04 -5.78 12.71
CA ILE A 97 19.86 -4.94 12.46
C ILE A 97 19.91 -3.66 13.29
N SER A 98 19.92 -2.51 12.62
CA SER A 98 19.65 -1.21 13.22
C SER A 98 18.65 -0.40 12.42
N GLU A 99 18.00 0.57 13.07
CA GLU A 99 17.03 1.48 12.44
C GLU A 99 17.71 2.38 11.39
N GLU A 100 18.89 2.91 11.71
CA GLU A 100 19.69 3.75 10.81
C GLU A 100 20.01 3.02 9.51
N LYS A 101 20.54 1.79 9.60
CA LYS A 101 20.82 0.94 8.43
C LYS A 101 19.55 0.58 7.68
N PHE A 102 18.42 0.41 8.36
CA PHE A 102 17.15 0.17 7.70
C PHE A 102 16.69 1.39 6.89
N LYS A 103 16.76 2.61 7.44
CA LYS A 103 16.43 3.85 6.70
C LYS A 103 17.35 4.06 5.50
N ASP A 104 18.66 3.87 5.68
CA ASP A 104 19.63 3.92 4.59
C ASP A 104 19.33 2.87 3.50
N PHE A 105 19.03 1.63 3.90
CA PHE A 105 18.59 0.59 2.98
C PHE A 105 17.34 1.02 2.20
N VAL A 106 16.33 1.59 2.87
CA VAL A 106 15.10 2.04 2.20
C VAL A 106 15.39 3.17 1.21
N ALA A 107 16.20 4.17 1.59
CA ALA A 107 16.58 5.27 0.70
C ALA A 107 17.30 4.75 -0.57
N LYS A 108 18.29 3.87 -0.39
CA LYS A 108 19.02 3.22 -1.49
C LYS A 108 18.10 2.36 -2.36
N TYR A 109 17.24 1.56 -1.73
CA TYR A 109 16.26 0.75 -2.44
C TYR A 109 15.35 1.64 -3.27
N LEU A 110 14.81 2.73 -2.70
CA LEU A 110 13.91 3.62 -3.42
C LEU A 110 14.57 4.30 -4.63
N LYS A 111 15.85 4.66 -4.52
CA LYS A 111 16.64 5.29 -5.57
C LYS A 111 17.03 4.34 -6.71
N ASN A 112 17.36 3.07 -6.41
CA ASN A 112 17.90 2.13 -7.41
C ASN A 112 17.27 0.72 -7.35
N LYS A 113 15.95 0.64 -7.54
CA LYS A 113 15.19 -0.62 -7.39
C LYS A 113 15.61 -1.71 -8.37
N ASN A 114 16.02 -1.35 -9.58
CA ASN A 114 16.42 -2.32 -10.59
C ASN A 114 17.72 -3.02 -10.18
N ALA A 115 18.74 -2.28 -9.75
CA ALA A 115 19.98 -2.89 -9.25
C ALA A 115 19.74 -3.76 -8.01
N PHE A 116 18.84 -3.35 -7.10
CA PHE A 116 18.45 -4.20 -5.97
C PHE A 116 17.74 -5.46 -6.44
N ARG A 117 16.82 -5.37 -7.42
CA ARG A 117 16.17 -6.54 -8.03
C ARG A 117 17.21 -7.47 -8.64
N ASP A 118 18.18 -6.98 -9.40
CA ASP A 118 19.15 -7.81 -10.11
C ASP A 118 20.10 -8.52 -9.14
N ASN A 119 20.60 -7.81 -8.13
CA ASN A 119 21.41 -8.38 -7.06
C ASN A 119 20.62 -9.39 -6.21
N LEU A 120 19.37 -9.06 -5.85
CA LEU A 120 18.49 -9.98 -5.14
C LEU A 120 18.21 -11.22 -5.99
N THR A 121 17.95 -11.06 -7.29
CA THR A 121 17.60 -12.17 -8.20
C THR A 121 18.73 -13.18 -8.32
N THR A 122 19.98 -12.72 -8.34
CA THR A 122 21.15 -13.60 -8.38
C THR A 122 21.27 -14.44 -7.11
N ASN A 123 21.13 -13.82 -5.94
CA ASN A 123 21.19 -14.53 -4.65
C ASN A 123 19.93 -15.38 -4.38
N TYR A 124 18.74 -14.90 -4.79
CA TYR A 124 17.46 -15.61 -4.70
C TYR A 124 17.46 -16.85 -5.57
N LYS A 125 17.95 -16.77 -6.83
CA LYS A 125 17.98 -17.94 -7.72
C LYS A 125 18.76 -19.08 -7.09
N ALA A 126 19.89 -18.78 -6.45
CA ALA A 126 20.69 -19.77 -5.72
C ALA A 126 20.00 -20.32 -4.45
N ASP A 127 19.09 -19.59 -3.81
CA ASP A 127 18.29 -20.11 -2.69
C ASP A 127 17.13 -21.00 -3.13
N TYR A 128 16.57 -20.71 -4.31
CA TYR A 128 15.42 -21.43 -4.85
C TYR A 128 15.80 -22.70 -5.62
N THR A 129 17.10 -23.01 -5.73
CA THR A 129 17.57 -24.31 -6.23
C THR A 129 17.17 -25.45 -5.31
N GLU A 130 17.17 -25.23 -3.98
CA GLU A 130 16.84 -26.26 -3.01
C GLU A 130 15.88 -25.76 -1.91
N MET A 131 14.79 -26.50 -1.71
CA MET A 131 13.78 -26.17 -0.68
C MET A 131 14.33 -26.10 0.73
N LYS A 132 15.45 -26.78 1.04
CA LYS A 132 16.08 -26.76 2.37
C LYS A 132 16.56 -25.35 2.74
N TYR A 133 17.11 -24.60 1.79
CA TYR A 133 17.58 -23.23 2.01
C TYR A 133 16.38 -22.31 2.27
N ILE A 134 15.33 -22.37 1.45
CA ILE A 134 14.11 -21.57 1.67
C ILE A 134 13.54 -21.77 3.08
N ARG A 135 13.45 -23.02 3.55
CA ARG A 135 12.93 -23.35 4.89
C ARG A 135 13.84 -22.79 5.99
N LYS A 136 15.15 -22.97 5.88
CA LYS A 136 16.15 -22.46 6.83
C LYS A 136 16.10 -20.93 6.93
N ARG A 137 16.13 -20.23 5.78
CA ARG A 137 15.93 -18.76 5.69
C ARG A 137 14.65 -18.31 6.38
N ASN A 138 13.53 -18.95 6.06
CA ASN A 138 12.23 -18.56 6.63
C ASN A 138 12.21 -18.74 8.16
N LYS A 139 12.88 -19.78 8.68
CA LYS A 139 13.04 -20.00 10.12
C LYS A 139 13.89 -18.90 10.75
N ILE A 140 15.01 -18.53 10.13
CA ILE A 140 15.89 -17.45 10.61
C ILE A 140 15.13 -16.11 10.65
N MET A 141 14.44 -15.77 9.56
CA MET A 141 13.74 -14.49 9.45
C MET A 141 12.50 -14.37 10.33
N LYS A 142 11.93 -15.49 10.83
CA LYS A 142 10.68 -15.51 11.61
C LYS A 142 10.87 -14.93 13.02
N ASP A 143 12.04 -15.13 13.61
CA ASP A 143 12.31 -14.75 15.00
C ASP A 143 12.57 -13.25 15.19
N ILE A 144 12.65 -12.51 14.08
CA ILE A 144 12.88 -11.07 14.06
C ILE A 144 11.58 -10.36 13.67
N LYS A 145 10.93 -9.79 14.68
CA LYS A 145 9.60 -9.19 14.57
C LYS A 145 9.64 -7.83 13.89
N HIS A 146 8.48 -7.47 13.35
CA HIS A 146 8.25 -6.23 12.61
C HIS A 146 8.06 -5.00 13.50
N LYS A 147 7.80 -5.17 14.80
CA LYS A 147 7.34 -4.06 15.64
C LYS A 147 8.45 -3.05 15.93
N ASP A 148 9.70 -3.51 15.93
CA ASP A 148 10.84 -2.76 16.47
C ASP A 148 11.06 -1.43 15.74
N PHE A 149 10.78 -1.35 14.43
CA PHE A 149 10.96 -0.12 13.63
C PHE A 149 9.67 0.43 13.01
N LEU A 150 8.50 -0.13 13.34
CA LEU A 150 7.27 0.28 12.67
C LEU A 150 6.90 1.73 13.00
N THR A 151 7.09 2.15 14.25
CA THR A 151 6.72 3.51 14.69
C THR A 151 7.53 4.58 13.95
N SER A 152 8.85 4.47 13.97
CA SER A 152 9.73 5.41 13.24
C SER A 152 9.54 5.33 11.73
N PHE A 153 9.29 4.14 11.18
CA PHE A 153 8.99 4.00 9.76
C PHE A 153 7.67 4.68 9.36
N LYS A 154 6.65 4.71 10.23
CA LYS A 154 5.39 5.40 9.89
C LYS A 154 5.62 6.88 9.63
N LYS A 155 6.42 7.54 10.47
CA LYS A 155 6.81 8.94 10.33
C LYS A 155 7.60 9.15 9.04
N TYR A 156 8.68 8.37 8.85
CA TYR A 156 9.49 8.41 7.62
C TYR A 156 8.66 8.14 6.35
N PHE A 157 7.72 7.20 6.39
CA PHE A 157 6.84 6.91 5.25
C PHE A 157 5.97 8.11 4.89
N ASN A 158 5.43 8.81 5.89
CA ASN A 158 4.63 10.01 5.70
C ASN A 158 5.45 11.18 5.18
N GLU A 159 6.66 11.39 5.70
CA GLU A 159 7.50 12.54 5.33
C GLU A 159 8.18 12.35 3.97
N GLU A 160 8.73 11.16 3.72
CA GLU A 160 9.70 10.96 2.63
C GLU A 160 9.20 10.09 1.48
N ILE A 161 8.22 9.21 1.72
CA ILE A 161 7.81 8.20 0.72
C ILE A 161 6.47 8.55 0.08
N PHE A 162 5.45 8.72 0.92
CA PHE A 162 4.10 8.95 0.48
C PHE A 162 3.29 9.64 1.59
N PRO A 163 3.21 10.98 1.59
CA PRO A 163 2.43 11.74 2.58
C PRO A 163 0.95 11.34 2.63
N LEU A 164 0.38 11.34 3.84
CA LEU A 164 -1.02 11.03 4.08
C LEU A 164 -1.95 11.98 3.31
N GLU A 165 -1.68 13.27 3.34
CA GLU A 165 -2.44 14.30 2.61
C GLU A 165 -2.45 14.00 1.10
N SER A 166 -1.27 13.77 0.52
CA SER A 166 -1.12 13.31 -0.88
C SER A 166 -1.92 12.04 -1.18
N PHE A 167 -2.00 11.10 -0.23
CA PHE A 167 -2.82 9.90 -0.38
C PHE A 167 -4.32 10.23 -0.34
N ILE A 168 -4.77 11.06 0.60
CA ILE A 168 -6.18 11.48 0.74
C ILE A 168 -6.63 12.21 -0.52
N THR A 169 -5.85 13.16 -1.03
CA THR A 169 -6.12 13.89 -2.28
C THR A 169 -6.29 12.94 -3.46
N LYS A 170 -5.54 11.82 -3.48
CA LYS A 170 -5.57 10.85 -4.58
C LYS A 170 -6.62 9.76 -4.45
N TYR A 171 -6.92 9.33 -3.23
CA TYR A 171 -7.92 8.29 -2.95
C TYR A 171 -9.33 8.87 -2.79
N GLY A 172 -9.42 10.13 -2.37
CA GLY A 172 -10.67 10.85 -2.12
C GLY A 172 -11.35 10.47 -0.80
N MET A 173 -12.52 11.06 -0.59
CA MET A 173 -13.38 10.80 0.56
C MET A 173 -14.18 9.50 0.38
N ASP A 174 -14.77 9.00 1.46
CA ASP A 174 -15.44 7.70 1.55
C ASP A 174 -16.67 7.58 0.65
N ASP A 175 -17.31 8.70 0.32
CA ASP A 175 -18.47 8.87 -0.56
C ASP A 175 -18.08 9.18 -2.02
N TYR A 176 -16.79 9.41 -2.30
CA TYR A 176 -16.31 9.67 -3.66
C TYR A 176 -16.45 8.42 -4.56
N ASP A 177 -17.09 8.58 -5.71
CA ASP A 177 -17.23 7.51 -6.71
C ASP A 177 -15.93 7.33 -7.50
N ARG A 178 -14.96 6.67 -6.86
CA ARG A 178 -13.62 6.48 -7.40
C ARG A 178 -13.67 5.75 -8.74
N GLN A 179 -12.74 6.11 -9.61
CA GLN A 179 -12.63 5.56 -10.96
C GLN A 179 -11.30 4.84 -11.18
N CYS A 180 -11.34 3.68 -11.85
CA CYS A 180 -10.15 2.96 -12.27
C CYS A 180 -9.35 3.79 -13.29
N LYS A 181 -8.05 3.96 -13.07
CA LYS A 181 -7.14 4.69 -13.97
C LYS A 181 -7.08 4.06 -15.36
N TYR A 182 -7.21 2.73 -15.44
CA TYR A 182 -7.03 1.93 -16.65
C TYR A 182 -8.32 1.76 -17.46
N CYS A 183 -9.32 1.05 -16.92
CA CYS A 183 -10.57 0.79 -17.63
C CYS A 183 -11.67 1.84 -17.40
N LYS A 184 -11.45 2.85 -16.55
CA LYS A 184 -12.43 3.91 -16.28
C LYS A 184 -13.75 3.47 -15.65
N ILE A 185 -13.88 2.21 -15.22
CA ILE A 185 -15.04 1.79 -14.42
C ILE A 185 -15.05 2.53 -13.07
N THR A 186 -16.23 2.93 -12.62
CA THR A 186 -16.43 3.56 -11.30
C THR A 186 -16.87 2.53 -10.26
N GLU A 187 -16.74 2.83 -8.97
CA GLU A 187 -17.21 1.97 -7.88
C GLU A 187 -18.73 1.80 -7.90
N SER A 188 -19.47 2.85 -8.27
CA SER A 188 -20.92 2.78 -8.48
C SER A 188 -21.28 1.80 -9.62
N THR A 189 -20.52 1.82 -10.71
CA THR A 189 -20.69 0.88 -11.83
C THR A 189 -20.38 -0.55 -11.41
N ILE A 190 -19.31 -0.77 -10.65
CA ILE A 190 -19.00 -2.08 -10.05
C ILE A 190 -20.16 -2.55 -9.17
N THR A 191 -20.72 -1.67 -8.35
CA THR A 191 -21.85 -1.98 -7.47
C THR A 191 -23.08 -2.42 -8.27
N LYS A 192 -23.37 -1.74 -9.40
CA LYS A 192 -24.45 -2.13 -10.32
C LYS A 192 -24.20 -3.51 -10.93
N LEU A 193 -23.00 -3.76 -11.45
CA LEU A 193 -22.62 -5.07 -12.01
C LEU A 193 -22.78 -6.20 -10.98
N VAL A 194 -22.34 -5.98 -9.73
CA VAL A 194 -22.51 -6.96 -8.64
C VAL A 194 -23.99 -7.23 -8.36
N LYS A 195 -24.82 -6.18 -8.26
CA LYS A 195 -26.26 -6.32 -8.01
C LYS A 195 -26.98 -7.06 -9.15
N ASN A 196 -26.52 -6.85 -10.39
CA ASN A 196 -27.07 -7.50 -11.58
C ASN A 196 -26.58 -8.95 -11.76
N GLY A 197 -25.65 -9.46 -10.92
CA GLY A 197 -25.08 -10.80 -11.09
C GLY A 197 -24.01 -10.91 -12.19
N GLU A 198 -23.51 -9.78 -12.70
CA GLU A 198 -22.58 -9.71 -13.83
C GLU A 198 -21.09 -9.90 -13.43
N ILE A 199 -20.84 -10.19 -12.15
CA ILE A 199 -19.50 -10.36 -11.58
C ILE A 199 -19.32 -11.78 -11.05
N ASN A 200 -18.42 -12.54 -11.68
CA ASN A 200 -18.21 -13.96 -11.37
C ASN A 200 -17.02 -14.24 -10.44
N THR A 201 -16.32 -13.22 -9.93
CA THR A 201 -15.12 -13.45 -9.11
C THR A 201 -15.48 -14.01 -7.73
N LYS A 202 -14.85 -15.13 -7.36
CA LYS A 202 -14.97 -15.72 -6.00
C LYS A 202 -14.43 -14.79 -4.90
N ARG A 203 -13.65 -13.76 -5.26
CA ARG A 203 -13.05 -12.82 -4.31
C ARG A 203 -13.92 -11.60 -4.01
N ILE A 204 -15.16 -11.53 -4.51
CA ILE A 204 -16.00 -10.31 -4.39
C ILE A 204 -16.32 -9.91 -2.94
N TYR A 205 -16.23 -10.87 -2.00
CA TYR A 205 -16.40 -10.64 -0.57
C TYR A 205 -15.20 -9.94 0.09
N SER A 206 -13.98 -10.15 -0.44
CA SER A 206 -12.74 -9.61 0.13
C SER A 206 -12.09 -8.53 -0.73
N ARG A 207 -12.34 -8.51 -2.04
CA ARG A 207 -11.74 -7.59 -3.03
C ARG A 207 -12.72 -7.26 -4.15
N GLY A 208 -12.42 -6.20 -4.91
CA GLY A 208 -13.12 -5.89 -6.16
C GLY A 208 -14.39 -5.05 -6.05
N ARG A 209 -14.87 -4.73 -4.84
CA ARG A 209 -15.95 -3.75 -4.64
C ARG A 209 -15.49 -2.29 -4.66
N THR A 210 -14.25 -2.05 -4.25
CA THR A 210 -13.65 -0.71 -4.22
C THR A 210 -12.36 -0.68 -5.02
N MET A 211 -11.88 0.52 -5.35
CA MET A 211 -10.60 0.72 -6.01
C MET A 211 -9.45 0.23 -5.13
N GLU A 212 -8.47 -0.35 -5.79
CA GLU A 212 -7.19 -0.77 -5.24
C GLU A 212 -6.10 0.23 -5.56
N ILE A 213 -5.01 0.17 -4.79
CA ILE A 213 -3.81 0.95 -5.05
C ILE A 213 -2.88 0.06 -5.86
N ASP A 214 -2.61 0.47 -7.10
CA ASP A 214 -1.68 -0.16 -8.03
C ASP A 214 -0.40 0.68 -8.16
N GLN A 215 0.71 0.04 -8.54
CA GLN A 215 1.96 0.67 -8.93
C GLN A 215 1.97 0.89 -10.45
N LYS A 216 2.02 2.14 -10.90
CA LYS A 216 2.04 2.50 -12.34
C LYS A 216 3.19 1.80 -13.05
N GLU A 217 4.40 1.99 -12.52
CA GLU A 217 5.60 1.29 -12.91
C GLU A 217 5.81 0.11 -11.96
N PRO A 218 5.84 -1.13 -12.49
CA PRO A 218 6.18 -2.30 -11.70
C PRO A 218 7.50 -2.09 -10.98
N ASN A 219 7.59 -2.62 -9.77
CA ASN A 219 8.75 -2.44 -8.89
C ASN A 219 9.03 -1.01 -8.44
N GLY A 220 8.39 0.04 -8.99
CA GLY A 220 8.60 1.44 -8.61
C GLY A 220 8.13 1.81 -7.18
N GLY A 221 7.59 0.87 -6.41
CA GLY A 221 7.13 1.02 -5.03
C GLY A 221 5.86 1.86 -4.88
N TYR A 222 5.33 1.92 -3.67
CA TYR A 222 4.18 2.76 -3.32
C TYR A 222 4.67 4.15 -2.89
N THR A 223 4.98 5.00 -3.86
CA THR A 223 5.35 6.40 -3.67
C THR A 223 4.26 7.32 -4.20
N LYS A 224 4.25 8.60 -3.79
CA LYS A 224 3.26 9.59 -4.27
C LYS A 224 3.10 9.61 -5.80
N ASP A 225 4.22 9.45 -6.52
CA ASP A 225 4.30 9.53 -7.97
C ASP A 225 4.00 8.22 -8.68
N ASN A 226 4.23 7.07 -8.03
CA ASN A 226 4.09 5.76 -8.67
C ASN A 226 2.75 5.05 -8.39
N ILE A 227 1.77 5.69 -7.73
CA ILE A 227 0.47 5.02 -7.47
C ILE A 227 -0.67 5.43 -8.40
N ALA A 228 -1.57 4.48 -8.67
CA ALA A 228 -2.82 4.69 -9.39
C ALA A 228 -3.98 3.95 -8.71
N LEU A 229 -5.19 4.50 -8.80
CA LEU A 229 -6.41 3.77 -8.47
C LEU A 229 -6.71 2.77 -9.58
N ALA A 230 -6.93 1.51 -9.22
CA ALA A 230 -7.24 0.45 -10.17
C ALA A 230 -8.39 -0.41 -9.66
N CYS A 231 -9.32 -0.82 -10.53
CA CYS A 231 -10.26 -1.87 -10.14
C CYS A 231 -9.51 -3.19 -9.99
N TYR A 232 -10.07 -4.12 -9.20
CA TYR A 232 -9.47 -5.44 -8.96
C TYR A 232 -9.07 -6.17 -10.25
N TRP A 233 -9.93 -6.15 -11.28
CA TRP A 233 -9.63 -6.85 -12.54
C TRP A 233 -8.44 -6.24 -13.28
N CYS A 234 -8.38 -4.91 -13.38
CA CYS A 234 -7.23 -4.25 -14.02
C CYS A 234 -5.95 -4.48 -13.22
N ASN A 235 -6.00 -4.37 -11.88
CA ASN A 235 -4.82 -4.56 -11.05
C ASN A 235 -4.26 -5.99 -11.18
N ASN A 236 -5.12 -7.02 -11.12
CA ASN A 236 -4.66 -8.40 -11.27
C ASN A 236 -4.25 -8.76 -12.69
N ALA A 237 -4.85 -8.15 -13.73
CA ALA A 237 -4.44 -8.40 -15.11
C ALA A 237 -3.16 -7.65 -15.47
N LYS A 238 -2.90 -6.49 -14.87
CA LYS A 238 -1.66 -5.74 -15.06
C LYS A 238 -0.47 -6.48 -14.46
N THR A 239 -0.67 -7.05 -13.26
CA THR A 239 0.38 -7.72 -12.48
C THR A 239 1.60 -6.80 -12.26
N ASP A 240 2.75 -7.39 -11.94
CA ASP A 240 4.05 -6.72 -11.96
C ASP A 240 4.73 -6.80 -13.34
N GLU A 241 4.01 -7.24 -14.38
CA GLU A 241 4.52 -7.42 -15.75
C GLU A 241 4.43 -6.12 -16.57
N PHE A 242 3.25 -5.51 -16.63
CA PHE A 242 3.02 -4.35 -17.51
C PHE A 242 3.17 -3.03 -16.78
N ASN A 243 3.79 -2.05 -17.44
CA ASN A 243 3.71 -0.65 -17.01
C ASN A 243 2.37 -0.01 -17.37
N LYS A 244 2.12 1.18 -16.82
CA LYS A 244 0.89 1.95 -17.06
C LYS A 244 0.65 2.21 -18.56
N LYS A 245 1.69 2.44 -19.35
CA LYS A 245 1.58 2.81 -20.78
C LYS A 245 1.13 1.60 -21.60
N GLU A 246 1.76 0.46 -21.39
CA GLU A 246 1.40 -0.83 -22.00
C GLU A 246 -0.03 -1.22 -21.62
N PHE A 247 -0.33 -1.20 -20.32
CA PHE A 247 -1.60 -1.71 -19.81
C PHE A 247 -2.81 -0.84 -20.19
N LYS A 248 -2.60 0.43 -20.59
CA LYS A 248 -3.68 1.34 -21.00
C LYS A 248 -4.55 0.75 -22.12
N LYS A 249 -3.96 0.03 -23.07
CA LYS A 249 -4.71 -0.60 -24.18
C LYS A 249 -5.59 -1.75 -23.67
N ILE A 250 -5.05 -2.59 -22.80
CA ILE A 250 -5.77 -3.71 -22.16
C ILE A 250 -6.92 -3.18 -21.29
N GLY A 251 -6.68 -2.12 -20.51
CA GLY A 251 -7.72 -1.46 -19.72
C GLY A 251 -8.91 -0.99 -20.55
N LYS A 252 -8.68 -0.44 -21.75
CA LYS A 252 -9.77 -0.07 -22.67
C LYS A 252 -10.57 -1.28 -23.16
N ALA A 253 -9.92 -2.41 -23.45
CA ALA A 253 -10.61 -3.63 -23.83
C ALA A 253 -11.47 -4.17 -22.67
N ILE A 254 -10.94 -4.16 -21.44
CA ILE A 254 -11.68 -4.52 -20.22
C ILE A 254 -12.92 -3.62 -20.06
N ARG A 255 -12.80 -2.32 -20.33
CA ARG A 255 -13.92 -1.36 -20.27
C ARG A 255 -15.09 -1.78 -21.16
N LYS A 256 -14.80 -2.12 -22.42
CA LYS A 256 -15.83 -2.54 -23.39
C LYS A 256 -16.62 -3.76 -22.90
N VAL A 257 -15.96 -4.68 -22.19
CA VAL A 257 -16.64 -5.85 -21.60
C VAL A 257 -17.62 -5.43 -20.51
N TRP A 258 -17.27 -4.47 -19.66
CA TRP A 258 -18.17 -3.95 -18.62
C TRP A 258 -19.37 -3.22 -19.21
N GLU A 259 -19.14 -2.39 -20.22
CA GLU A 259 -20.20 -1.65 -20.92
C GLU A 259 -21.20 -2.62 -21.55
N ARG A 260 -20.70 -3.62 -22.29
CA ARG A 260 -21.56 -4.65 -22.90
C ARG A 260 -22.41 -5.40 -21.87
N ARG A 261 -21.83 -5.83 -20.75
CA ARG A 261 -22.59 -6.53 -19.68
C ARG A 261 -23.73 -5.67 -19.15
N LEU A 262 -23.47 -4.38 -18.92
CA LEU A 262 -24.52 -3.46 -18.45
C LEU A 262 -25.63 -3.30 -19.48
N GLU A 263 -25.28 -3.13 -20.75
CA GLU A 263 -26.26 -2.99 -21.84
C GLU A 263 -27.13 -4.24 -21.98
N GLU A 264 -26.54 -5.44 -21.91
CA GLU A 264 -27.24 -6.72 -21.98
C GLU A 264 -28.21 -6.88 -20.80
N THR A 265 -27.79 -6.57 -19.57
CA THR A 265 -28.71 -6.63 -18.42
C THR A 265 -29.89 -5.66 -18.58
N GLU A 266 -29.64 -4.42 -19.02
CA GLU A 266 -30.69 -3.41 -19.15
C GLU A 266 -31.68 -3.74 -20.27
N LYS A 267 -31.23 -4.34 -21.38
CA LYS A 267 -32.12 -4.88 -22.42
C LYS A 267 -33.02 -5.99 -21.87
N ASN A 268 -32.43 -6.94 -21.13
CA ASN A 268 -33.17 -8.08 -20.57
C ASN A 268 -34.22 -7.64 -19.51
N LYS A 269 -33.98 -6.55 -18.78
CA LYS A 269 -34.96 -5.96 -17.85
C LYS A 269 -36.14 -5.31 -18.57
N LYS A 270 -35.91 -4.69 -19.74
CA LYS A 270 -36.96 -4.05 -20.54
C LYS A 270 -37.88 -5.06 -21.23
N ILE A 271 -37.36 -6.21 -21.64
CA ILE A 271 -38.17 -7.28 -22.28
C ILE A 271 -39.10 -7.98 -21.27
N LYS A 272 -38.77 -7.93 -19.98
CA LYS A 272 -39.54 -8.58 -18.89
C LYS A 272 -40.55 -7.65 -18.20
N LYS A 273 -40.68 -6.40 -18.64
CA LYS A 273 -41.67 -5.43 -18.17
C LYS A 273 -42.73 -5.23 -19.25
#